data_AF-A0ABD3MUP5-F1
#
_entry.id   AF-A0ABD3MUP5-F1
#
_cell.length_a   1.000
_cell.length_b   1.000
_cell.length_c   1.000
_cell.angle_alpha   90.00
_cell.angle_beta   90.00
_cell.angle_gamma   90.00
#
_symmetry.space_group_name_H-M   'P 1'
#
loop_
_entity.id
_entity.type
_entity.pdbx_description
1 polymer ?
#
loop_
_entity_poly.entity_id
_entity_poly.type
_entity_poly.pdbx_seq_one_letter_code
_entity_poly.pdbx_strand_id
1 'polypeptide(L)'
;MLVFLVACFFCIYLCDFMCRLFCWKFCNDNDNQVEIEYELLSPERRLELDNLRSRAILRHLRRFALSLKMENMLTQPPDPVSSSSMDDDPGGREEEKHNNVDDVEMGAATPSSSLQVETPFADDNDDSEYTHVLIPCPGHAIANRHVTEEKKMRRFPSRIMFVRKSRVGQETQDSNNNGEKGQREGGVSCTKDEAGEKNGPVDEIVPEKRAVPIFCAVCLAKYEISDRVCWSSNSECSHMFHEDCMLKWLVALGRKRSKRKRFPENPSEKKLLDYDLTCPCCRQDFISRNEIIEAEENV
;
A
#
# COMPACT_ATOMS: atom_id res chain seq x y z
N MET A 1 21.80 6.87 -47.78
CA MET A 1 21.32 7.25 -46.44
C MET A 1 20.71 6.09 -45.65
N LEU A 2 19.84 5.26 -46.22
CA LEU A 2 19.21 4.13 -45.51
C LEU A 2 20.20 3.11 -44.90
N VAL A 3 21.30 2.79 -45.58
CA VAL A 3 22.31 1.84 -45.08
C VAL A 3 23.06 2.36 -43.85
N PHE A 4 23.27 3.69 -43.76
CA PHE A 4 23.94 4.32 -42.62
C PHE A 4 23.04 4.38 -41.37
N LEU A 5 21.73 4.53 -41.54
CA LEU A 5 20.78 4.51 -40.42
C LEU A 5 20.63 3.11 -39.81
N VAL A 6 20.64 2.06 -40.64
CA VAL A 6 20.56 0.66 -40.15
C VAL A 6 21.83 0.26 -39.38
N ALA A 7 23.01 0.68 -39.85
CA ALA A 7 24.27 0.42 -39.14
C ALA A 7 24.35 1.15 -37.79
N CYS A 8 23.81 2.37 -37.68
CA CYS A 8 23.81 3.14 -36.44
C CYS A 8 22.85 2.54 -35.39
N PHE A 9 21.68 2.07 -35.82
CA PHE A 9 20.74 1.37 -34.93
C PHE A 9 21.32 0.05 -34.40
N PHE A 10 22.01 -0.73 -35.25
CA PHE A 10 22.67 -1.95 -34.79
C PHE A 10 23.79 -1.67 -33.79
N CYS A 11 24.55 -0.59 -33.97
CA CYS A 11 25.64 -0.24 -33.06
C CYS A 11 25.15 0.18 -31.66
N ILE A 12 24.04 0.92 -31.58
CA ILE A 12 23.42 1.31 -30.30
C ILE A 12 22.86 0.09 -29.56
N TYR A 13 22.18 -0.82 -30.28
CA TYR A 13 21.66 -2.05 -29.69
C TYR A 13 22.77 -3.01 -29.26
N LEU A 14 23.85 -3.13 -30.04
CA LEU A 14 25.02 -3.93 -29.67
C LEU A 14 25.76 -3.31 -28.48
N CYS A 15 25.81 -1.99 -28.36
CA CYS A 15 26.44 -1.32 -27.23
C CYS A 15 25.62 -1.49 -25.93
N ASP A 16 24.28 -1.34 -25.98
CA ASP A 16 23.42 -1.61 -24.80
C ASP A 16 23.47 -3.09 -24.39
N PHE A 17 23.47 -4.00 -25.37
CA PHE A 17 23.59 -5.44 -25.13
C PHE A 17 24.97 -5.83 -24.56
N MET A 18 26.06 -5.26 -25.08
CA MET A 18 27.42 -5.47 -24.59
C MET A 18 27.62 -4.82 -23.21
N CYS A 19 27.05 -3.64 -22.94
CA CYS A 19 27.08 -3.04 -21.60
C CYS A 19 26.34 -3.91 -20.58
N ARG A 20 25.20 -4.51 -20.93
CA ARG A 20 24.51 -5.47 -20.04
C ARG A 20 25.29 -6.77 -19.83
N LEU A 21 26.01 -7.25 -20.85
CA LEU A 21 26.84 -8.44 -20.76
C LEU A 21 28.15 -8.22 -19.99
N PHE A 22 28.77 -7.04 -20.12
CA PHE A 22 30.06 -6.74 -19.48
C PHE A 22 29.93 -6.06 -18.11
N CYS A 23 28.91 -5.24 -17.84
CA CYS A 23 28.67 -4.73 -16.47
C CYS A 23 28.27 -5.84 -15.49
N TRP A 24 27.72 -6.97 -15.96
CA TRP A 24 27.42 -8.09 -15.09
C TRP A 24 28.67 -8.84 -14.62
N LYS A 25 29.79 -8.72 -15.35
CA LYS A 25 30.99 -9.53 -15.09
C LYS A 25 32.09 -8.83 -14.27
N PHE A 26 31.95 -7.54 -13.95
CA PHE A 26 33.03 -6.77 -13.30
C PHE A 26 32.70 -6.20 -11.91
N CYS A 27 31.58 -6.56 -11.28
CA CYS A 27 31.18 -6.00 -9.98
C CYS A 27 31.07 -6.98 -8.80
N ASN A 28 31.55 -8.24 -8.85
CA ASN A 28 31.38 -9.09 -7.65
C ASN A 28 32.39 -10.22 -7.47
N ASP A 29 33.68 -9.89 -7.31
CA ASP A 29 34.75 -10.87 -7.06
C ASP A 29 35.04 -11.11 -5.57
N ASN A 30 34.11 -10.85 -4.62
CA ASN A 30 34.44 -11.05 -3.20
C ASN A 30 33.40 -11.70 -2.30
N ASP A 31 32.41 -12.42 -2.86
CA ASP A 31 31.60 -13.32 -2.03
C ASP A 31 31.16 -14.53 -2.88
N ASN A 32 31.99 -15.58 -2.86
CA ASN A 32 31.80 -16.81 -3.61
C ASN A 32 30.71 -17.70 -2.96
N GLN A 33 29.63 -17.10 -2.46
CA GLN A 33 28.49 -17.84 -1.94
C GLN A 33 27.73 -18.43 -3.12
N VAL A 34 27.49 -19.74 -3.06
CA VAL A 34 26.74 -20.48 -4.08
C VAL A 34 25.30 -19.98 -4.07
N GLU A 35 25.00 -19.08 -4.99
CA GLU A 35 23.67 -18.54 -5.19
C GLU A 35 22.78 -19.58 -5.91
N ILE A 36 21.79 -20.12 -5.20
CA ILE A 36 20.85 -21.12 -5.73
C ILE A 36 19.51 -20.45 -6.09
N GLU A 37 18.97 -20.78 -7.26
CA GLU A 37 17.67 -20.30 -7.71
C GLU A 37 16.53 -20.86 -6.85
N TYR A 38 15.55 -20.02 -6.51
CA TYR A 38 14.47 -20.40 -5.58
C TYR A 38 13.71 -21.68 -5.98
N GLU A 39 13.50 -21.93 -7.27
CA GLU A 39 12.82 -23.13 -7.75
C GLU A 39 13.63 -24.41 -7.57
N LEU A 40 14.95 -24.30 -7.44
CA LEU A 40 15.87 -25.43 -7.21
C LEU A 40 16.13 -25.69 -5.72
N LEU A 41 15.62 -24.82 -4.83
CA LEU A 41 15.75 -25.02 -3.38
C LEU A 41 14.90 -26.19 -2.90
N SER A 42 15.39 -26.88 -1.87
CA SER A 42 14.61 -27.93 -1.21
C SER A 42 13.28 -27.37 -0.66
N PRO A 43 12.22 -28.19 -0.53
CA PRO A 43 10.96 -27.78 0.08
C PRO A 43 11.14 -27.13 1.47
N GLU A 44 12.02 -27.69 2.30
CA GLU A 44 12.32 -27.21 3.66
C GLU A 44 12.95 -25.82 3.59
N ARG A 45 13.91 -25.61 2.69
CA ARG A 45 14.57 -24.32 2.52
C ARG A 45 13.61 -23.25 1.97
N ARG A 46 12.68 -23.62 1.10
CA ARG A 46 11.62 -22.70 0.64
C ARG A 46 10.70 -22.28 1.78
N LEU A 47 10.29 -23.23 2.62
CA LEU A 47 9.49 -22.95 3.82
C LEU A 47 10.23 -22.04 4.79
N GLU A 48 11.53 -22.27 4.99
CA GLU A 48 12.38 -21.40 5.82
C GLU A 48 12.41 -19.96 5.29
N LEU A 49 12.65 -19.76 4.00
CA LEU A 49 12.62 -18.44 3.37
C LEU A 49 11.26 -17.76 3.53
N ASP A 50 10.16 -18.51 3.42
CA ASP A 50 8.82 -17.97 3.61
C ASP A 50 8.55 -17.58 5.07
N ASN A 51 9.08 -18.35 6.04
CA ASN A 51 9.02 -18.00 7.45
C ASN A 51 9.83 -16.73 7.74
N LEU A 52 11.03 -16.59 7.16
CA LEU A 52 11.85 -15.38 7.27
C LEU A 52 11.11 -14.17 6.67
N ARG A 53 10.54 -14.31 5.47
CA ARG A 53 9.68 -13.27 4.86
C ARG A 53 8.51 -12.90 5.76
N SER A 54 7.81 -13.90 6.31
CA SER A 54 6.65 -13.68 7.16
C SER A 54 7.03 -12.86 8.40
N ARG A 55 8.13 -13.21 9.06
CA ARG A 55 8.64 -12.48 10.24
C ARG A 55 9.07 -11.06 9.88
N ALA A 56 9.69 -10.86 8.74
CA ALA A 56 10.07 -9.54 8.23
C ALA A 56 8.82 -8.66 7.97
N ILE A 57 7.85 -9.19 7.21
CA ILE A 57 6.59 -8.50 6.93
C ILE A 57 5.85 -8.13 8.22
N LEU A 58 5.73 -9.06 9.17
CA LEU A 58 5.05 -8.81 10.45
C LEU A 58 5.69 -7.66 11.25
N ARG A 59 7.02 -7.51 11.22
CA ARG A 59 7.69 -6.38 11.89
C ARG A 59 7.23 -5.04 11.31
N HIS A 60 7.06 -4.97 9.99
CA HIS A 60 6.55 -3.76 9.33
C HIS A 60 5.05 -3.56 9.56
N LEU A 61 4.24 -4.62 9.47
CA LEU A 61 2.79 -4.54 9.69
C LEU A 61 2.42 -4.07 11.10
N ARG A 62 3.19 -4.45 12.13
CA ARG A 62 2.93 -4.04 13.52
C ARG A 62 2.82 -2.52 13.74
N ARG A 63 3.42 -1.70 12.87
CA ARG A 63 3.33 -0.23 12.95
C ARG A 63 1.97 0.31 12.52
N PHE A 64 1.27 -0.44 11.69
CA PHE A 64 0.00 -0.11 11.05
C PHE A 64 -1.04 -1.22 11.30
N ALA A 65 -0.97 -1.86 12.48
CA ALA A 65 -1.88 -2.93 12.87
C ALA A 65 -2.32 -2.77 14.32
N LEU A 66 -3.63 -2.89 14.56
CA LEU A 66 -4.23 -2.78 15.88
C LEU A 66 -5.16 -3.97 16.15
N SER A 67 -5.35 -4.28 17.44
CA SER A 67 -6.38 -5.21 17.89
C SER A 67 -7.68 -4.44 18.11
N LEU A 68 -8.76 -4.88 17.45
CA LEU A 68 -10.06 -4.25 17.55
C LEU A 68 -10.65 -4.40 18.95
N LYS A 69 -11.23 -3.31 19.43
CA LYS A 69 -11.99 -3.26 20.68
C LYS A 69 -13.42 -2.84 20.40
N MET A 70 -14.29 -2.99 21.39
CA MET A 70 -15.68 -2.54 21.29
C MET A 70 -15.80 -1.06 20.91
N GLU A 71 -14.93 -0.19 21.46
CA GLU A 71 -14.88 1.25 21.15
C GLU A 71 -14.52 1.57 19.68
N ASN A 72 -14.03 0.58 18.93
CA ASN A 72 -13.73 0.74 17.50
C ASN A 72 -14.93 0.40 16.61
N MET A 73 -15.97 -0.28 17.12
CA MET A 73 -17.09 -0.74 16.30
C MET A 73 -18.20 0.33 16.29
N LEU A 74 -18.71 0.67 15.10
CA LEU A 74 -19.79 1.65 14.92
C LEU A 74 -21.04 1.00 14.31
N THR A 75 -22.19 1.24 14.97
CA THR A 75 -23.50 0.73 14.55
C THR A 75 -23.99 1.45 13.29
N GLN A 76 -23.81 2.77 13.18
CA GLN A 76 -24.10 3.52 11.95
C GLN A 76 -23.06 4.63 11.74
N PRO A 77 -22.68 4.93 10.49
CA PRO A 77 -22.03 6.21 10.22
C PRO A 77 -23.00 7.31 10.67
N PRO A 78 -22.54 8.41 11.30
CA PRO A 78 -23.42 9.53 11.57
C PRO A 78 -24.01 9.94 10.23
N ASP A 79 -25.34 9.86 10.11
CA ASP A 79 -26.03 10.28 8.89
C ASP A 79 -25.45 11.65 8.50
N PRO A 80 -24.99 11.84 7.26
CA PRO A 80 -24.47 13.13 6.83
C PRO A 80 -25.60 14.10 7.11
N VAL A 81 -25.40 14.96 8.12
CA VAL A 81 -26.42 15.87 8.65
C VAL A 81 -26.96 16.59 7.45
N SER A 82 -28.12 16.14 6.99
CA SER A 82 -28.66 16.56 5.71
C SER A 82 -29.09 17.99 5.98
N SER A 83 -28.23 18.93 5.60
CA SER A 83 -28.58 20.34 5.47
C SER A 83 -29.51 20.45 4.26
N SER A 84 -30.68 19.82 4.35
CA SER A 84 -31.77 19.93 3.41
C SER A 84 -32.46 21.26 3.69
N SER A 85 -31.98 22.32 3.05
CA SER A 85 -32.84 23.45 2.70
C SER A 85 -33.94 22.89 1.81
N MET A 86 -35.17 23.01 2.30
CA MET A 86 -36.38 22.73 1.54
C MET A 86 -36.45 23.64 0.33
N ASP A 87 -36.41 23.07 -0.87
CA ASP A 87 -37.01 23.68 -2.05
C ASP A 87 -37.92 22.60 -2.67
N ASP A 88 -39.21 22.87 -2.58
CA ASP A 88 -40.31 22.08 -3.11
C ASP A 88 -40.22 21.97 -4.64
N ASP A 89 -40.33 20.75 -5.18
CA ASP A 89 -40.75 20.55 -6.58
C ASP A 89 -41.75 19.39 -6.69
N PRO A 90 -43.06 19.68 -6.89
CA PRO A 90 -44.06 18.66 -7.13
C PRO A 90 -44.36 18.56 -8.63
N GLY A 91 -44.03 17.44 -9.27
CA GLY A 91 -44.63 17.15 -10.57
C GLY A 91 -44.05 15.95 -11.31
N GLY A 92 -44.90 14.96 -11.58
CA GLY A 92 -44.67 14.05 -12.71
C GLY A 92 -44.92 12.57 -12.43
N ARG A 93 -46.20 12.20 -12.44
CA ARG A 93 -46.74 10.84 -12.53
C ARG A 93 -46.54 10.25 -13.93
N GLU A 94 -46.30 8.93 -14.03
CA GLU A 94 -46.82 7.93 -15.01
C GLU A 94 -45.98 6.64 -14.87
N GLU A 95 -46.48 5.57 -14.21
CA GLU A 95 -47.34 4.46 -14.71
C GLU A 95 -46.71 3.52 -15.78
N GLU A 96 -46.96 2.21 -15.59
CA GLU A 96 -46.69 1.03 -16.46
C GLU A 96 -45.28 0.37 -16.36
N LYS A 97 -45.10 -0.97 -16.34
CA LYS A 97 -45.99 -2.10 -16.65
C LYS A 97 -45.43 -3.41 -16.07
N HIS A 98 -46.37 -4.31 -15.75
CA HIS A 98 -46.21 -5.75 -15.47
C HIS A 98 -45.38 -6.51 -16.51
N ASN A 99 -44.73 -7.60 -16.06
CA ASN A 99 -44.58 -8.93 -16.70
C ASN A 99 -43.47 -9.70 -15.95
N ASN A 100 -43.46 -11.02 -15.78
CA ASN A 100 -44.45 -12.09 -15.79
C ASN A 100 -43.73 -13.28 -15.12
N VAL A 101 -44.53 -14.21 -14.62
CA VAL A 101 -44.18 -15.43 -13.87
C VAL A 101 -43.42 -16.43 -14.74
N ASP A 102 -42.49 -17.19 -14.17
CA ASP A 102 -42.26 -18.59 -14.55
C ASP A 102 -41.65 -19.40 -13.40
N ASP A 103 -42.45 -20.37 -12.95
CA ASP A 103 -42.19 -21.42 -11.96
C ASP A 103 -41.23 -22.49 -12.51
N VAL A 104 -40.23 -22.90 -11.72
CA VAL A 104 -39.57 -24.20 -11.89
C VAL A 104 -39.39 -24.87 -10.53
N GLU A 105 -40.30 -25.78 -10.25
CA GLU A 105 -40.32 -26.75 -9.16
C GLU A 105 -39.36 -27.91 -9.46
N MET A 106 -38.41 -28.22 -8.56
CA MET A 106 -37.81 -29.55 -8.47
C MET A 106 -37.58 -29.92 -7.01
N GLY A 107 -38.35 -30.91 -6.54
CA GLY A 107 -38.22 -31.49 -5.21
C GLY A 107 -37.25 -32.66 -5.14
N ALA A 108 -36.78 -32.95 -3.92
CA ALA A 108 -36.52 -34.31 -3.44
C ALA A 108 -36.26 -34.34 -1.91
N ALA A 109 -37.15 -35.07 -1.22
CA ALA A 109 -36.98 -35.97 -0.07
C ALA A 109 -36.14 -35.61 1.19
N THR A 110 -36.86 -35.67 2.32
CA THR A 110 -36.49 -35.71 3.75
C THR A 110 -35.87 -37.05 4.18
N PRO A 111 -35.26 -37.19 5.40
CA PRO A 111 -36.00 -37.46 6.67
C PRO A 111 -35.41 -36.76 7.93
N SER A 112 -36.23 -36.08 8.75
CA SER A 112 -36.85 -36.55 10.02
C SER A 112 -35.92 -37.07 11.13
N SER A 113 -35.71 -36.24 12.18
CA SER A 113 -35.64 -36.58 13.62
C SER A 113 -35.51 -35.27 14.42
N SER A 114 -36.55 -34.68 15.02
CA SER A 114 -37.31 -35.09 16.23
C SER A 114 -36.55 -34.98 17.55
N LEU A 115 -36.54 -33.77 18.13
CA LEU A 115 -36.85 -33.46 19.55
C LEU A 115 -36.49 -31.98 19.82
N GLN A 116 -37.51 -31.11 19.85
CA GLN A 116 -37.38 -29.71 20.29
C GLN A 116 -38.10 -29.54 21.63
N VAL A 117 -37.34 -29.08 22.62
CA VAL A 117 -37.85 -28.50 23.87
C VAL A 117 -37.90 -27.00 23.62
N GLU A 118 -39.08 -26.47 23.37
CA GLU A 118 -39.28 -25.02 23.22
C GLU A 118 -39.24 -24.38 24.61
N THR A 119 -38.18 -23.61 24.84
CA THR A 119 -38.09 -22.69 25.97
C THR A 119 -38.29 -21.29 25.41
N PRO A 120 -39.24 -20.50 25.95
CA PRO A 120 -39.47 -19.14 25.52
C PRO A 120 -38.39 -18.24 26.13
N PHE A 121 -37.22 -18.18 25.49
CA PHE A 121 -36.24 -17.15 25.77
C PHE A 121 -36.66 -15.88 25.05
N ALA A 122 -36.94 -14.84 25.82
CA ALA A 122 -37.09 -13.49 25.29
C ALA A 122 -35.81 -13.17 24.50
N ASP A 123 -35.96 -13.09 23.19
CA ASP A 123 -34.91 -12.78 22.23
C ASP A 123 -34.66 -11.27 22.27
N ASP A 124 -34.12 -10.80 23.41
CA ASP A 124 -33.58 -9.44 23.56
C ASP A 124 -32.15 -9.39 22.98
N ASN A 125 -31.90 -10.08 21.87
CA ASN A 125 -30.70 -9.84 21.07
C ASN A 125 -30.91 -8.53 20.32
N ASP A 126 -30.51 -7.45 20.98
CA ASP A 126 -30.17 -6.19 20.34
C ASP A 126 -29.00 -6.45 19.38
N ASP A 127 -29.33 -7.00 18.20
CA ASP A 127 -28.46 -7.20 17.05
C ASP A 127 -28.17 -5.84 16.43
N SER A 128 -27.55 -4.94 17.20
CA SER A 128 -27.05 -3.68 16.69
C SER A 128 -25.93 -4.00 15.70
N GLU A 129 -26.30 -4.25 14.43
CA GLU A 129 -25.39 -4.69 13.39
C GLU A 129 -24.38 -3.58 13.10
N TYR A 130 -23.15 -3.76 13.59
CA TYR A 130 -22.05 -2.86 13.28
C TYR A 130 -21.78 -2.85 11.78
N THR A 131 -21.71 -1.67 11.19
CA THR A 131 -21.47 -1.48 9.76
C THR A 131 -20.04 -1.04 9.46
N HIS A 132 -19.40 -0.36 10.42
CA HIS A 132 -18.10 0.26 10.25
C HIS A 132 -17.18 0.08 11.45
N VAL A 133 -15.88 0.26 11.19
CA VAL A 133 -14.82 0.23 12.20
C VAL A 133 -14.05 1.55 12.16
N LEU A 134 -13.74 2.11 13.33
CA LEU A 134 -12.89 3.29 13.50
C LEU A 134 -11.43 2.90 13.62
N ILE A 135 -10.64 3.34 12.64
CA ILE A 135 -9.18 3.14 12.60
C ILE A 135 -8.45 4.47 12.36
N PRO A 136 -7.15 4.56 12.68
CA PRO A 136 -6.34 5.73 12.32
C PRO A 136 -6.34 6.00 10.79
N CYS A 137 -6.13 7.27 10.42
CA CYS A 137 -5.88 7.63 9.03
C CYS A 137 -4.65 6.87 8.46
N PRO A 138 -4.65 6.49 7.17
CA PRO A 138 -3.53 5.76 6.59
C PRO A 138 -2.24 6.59 6.65
N GLY A 139 -1.10 5.92 6.70
CA GLY A 139 0.21 6.56 6.87
C GLY A 139 0.51 7.11 8.28
N HIS A 140 -0.43 7.04 9.22
CA HIS A 140 -0.17 7.35 10.62
C HIS A 140 0.11 6.05 11.40
N ALA A 141 1.27 5.99 12.05
CA ALA A 141 1.61 4.90 12.95
C ALA A 141 0.89 5.07 14.29
N ILE A 142 0.49 3.95 14.92
CA ILE A 142 -0.31 3.93 16.16
C ILE A 142 0.38 4.66 17.33
N ALA A 143 1.72 4.74 17.32
CA ALA A 143 2.49 5.24 18.45
C ALA A 143 2.58 6.77 18.56
N ASN A 144 1.71 7.54 17.88
CA ASN A 144 1.73 9.02 17.85
C ASN A 144 3.10 9.66 17.50
N ARG A 145 4.08 8.88 17.05
CA ARG A 145 5.29 9.40 16.42
C ARG A 145 4.91 9.79 15.01
N HIS A 146 4.54 11.06 14.85
CA HIS A 146 4.30 11.68 13.56
C HIS A 146 5.47 11.34 12.62
N VAL A 147 5.24 10.48 11.62
CA VAL A 147 6.31 9.95 10.76
C VAL A 147 6.88 11.04 9.82
N THR A 148 6.28 12.23 9.77
CA THR A 148 6.42 13.13 8.62
C THR A 148 6.88 14.56 8.89
N GLU A 149 7.07 15.02 10.14
CA GLU A 149 7.40 16.44 10.38
C GLU A 149 8.92 16.72 10.48
N GLU A 150 9.74 15.84 11.05
CA GLU A 150 11.18 16.17 11.21
C GLU A 150 12.02 16.09 9.93
N LYS A 151 11.58 15.38 8.88
CA LYS A 151 12.38 15.22 7.65
C LYS A 151 12.07 16.24 6.55
N LYS A 152 10.95 16.98 6.60
CA LYS A 152 10.67 18.05 5.61
C LYS A 152 11.61 19.26 5.77
N MET A 153 12.25 19.45 6.92
CA MET A 153 13.14 20.59 7.18
C MET A 153 14.62 20.34 6.84
N ARG A 154 15.00 19.11 6.42
CA ARG A 154 16.32 18.84 5.82
C ARG A 154 16.26 18.80 4.30
N ARG A 155 15.63 19.81 3.69
CA ARG A 155 16.06 20.24 2.35
C ARG A 155 17.44 20.89 2.52
N PHE A 156 18.49 20.07 2.53
CA PHE A 156 19.84 20.57 2.28
C PHE A 156 19.81 21.32 0.94
N PRO A 157 20.25 22.58 0.87
CA PRO A 157 20.41 23.24 -0.42
C PRO A 157 21.42 22.42 -1.21
N SER A 158 20.99 21.87 -2.35
CA SER A 158 21.85 21.20 -3.30
C SER A 158 22.87 22.19 -3.84
N ARG A 159 23.97 22.39 -3.11
CA ARG A 159 25.19 23.01 -3.61
C ARG A 159 26.16 21.89 -3.95
N ILE A 160 25.77 21.07 -4.94
CA ILE A 160 26.73 20.23 -5.66
C ILE A 160 27.63 21.21 -6.43
N MET A 161 28.82 21.44 -5.87
CA MET A 161 29.90 22.09 -6.59
C MET A 161 30.34 21.14 -7.71
N PHE A 162 29.92 21.43 -8.95
CA PHE A 162 30.50 20.81 -10.13
C PHE A 162 31.97 21.24 -10.22
N VAL A 163 32.88 20.39 -9.75
CA VAL A 163 34.30 20.50 -10.07
C VAL A 163 34.47 20.12 -11.54
N ARG A 164 34.50 21.14 -12.40
CA ARG A 164 34.92 21.04 -13.79
C ARG A 164 36.37 20.56 -13.85
N LYS A 165 36.59 19.31 -14.24
CA LYS A 165 37.88 18.87 -14.76
C LYS A 165 37.85 18.98 -16.28
N SER A 166 38.47 20.06 -16.77
CA SER A 166 39.10 20.22 -18.10
C SER A 166 39.76 18.91 -18.56
N ARG A 167 39.80 18.51 -19.85
CA ARG A 167 40.20 19.30 -21.03
C ARG A 167 40.10 18.45 -22.33
N VAL A 168 39.97 19.13 -23.48
CA VAL A 168 40.26 18.74 -24.90
C VAL A 168 39.30 17.71 -25.53
N GLY A 169 38.58 17.93 -26.63
CA GLY A 169 38.48 19.02 -27.62
C GLY A 169 38.20 18.40 -28.99
N GLN A 170 37.05 18.66 -29.62
CA GLN A 170 36.89 18.91 -31.07
C GLN A 170 35.46 19.30 -31.45
N GLU A 171 35.40 20.28 -32.35
CA GLU A 171 34.26 21.04 -32.87
C GLU A 171 33.34 20.27 -33.82
N THR A 172 32.06 20.70 -33.86
CA THR A 172 31.24 21.09 -35.04
C THR A 172 29.83 21.42 -34.51
N GLN A 173 29.33 22.67 -34.57
CA GLN A 173 28.53 23.28 -35.66
C GLN A 173 27.46 22.29 -36.19
N ASP A 174 26.14 22.49 -36.11
CA ASP A 174 25.35 23.70 -36.31
C ASP A 174 23.88 23.55 -35.82
N SER A 175 23.31 24.70 -35.42
CA SER A 175 21.95 25.21 -35.72
C SER A 175 20.63 24.59 -35.21
N ASN A 176 19.82 25.49 -34.62
CA ASN A 176 18.35 25.62 -34.61
C ASN A 176 17.53 24.53 -33.88
N ASN A 177 16.52 24.83 -33.05
CA ASN A 177 15.46 25.81 -33.27
C ASN A 177 14.69 26.13 -31.96
N ASN A 178 13.99 27.27 -32.00
CA ASN A 178 13.15 27.92 -30.99
C ASN A 178 11.96 27.09 -30.47
N GLY A 179 11.42 27.47 -29.29
CA GLY A 179 10.01 27.25 -28.94
C GLY A 179 9.61 27.43 -27.47
N GLU A 180 9.14 28.65 -27.14
CA GLU A 180 8.03 28.99 -26.20
C GLU A 180 8.08 28.54 -24.72
N LYS A 181 8.38 29.44 -23.76
CA LYS A 181 7.47 30.41 -23.07
C LYS A 181 6.11 29.84 -22.62
N GLY A 182 5.98 29.63 -21.31
CA GLY A 182 4.71 29.50 -20.59
C GLY A 182 4.85 29.98 -19.15
N GLN A 183 4.45 31.24 -18.89
CA GLN A 183 4.34 31.87 -17.58
C GLN A 183 3.11 31.36 -16.83
N ARG A 184 3.25 31.01 -15.54
CA ARG A 184 2.20 31.21 -14.54
C ARG A 184 2.83 31.57 -13.19
N GLU A 185 2.76 32.86 -12.90
CA GLU A 185 2.96 33.47 -11.59
C GLU A 185 1.69 33.25 -10.75
N GLY A 186 1.85 32.98 -9.46
CA GLY A 186 0.73 32.76 -8.54
C GLY A 186 1.18 32.14 -7.22
N GLY A 187 2.13 32.78 -6.53
CA GLY A 187 2.62 32.35 -5.23
C GLY A 187 2.29 33.40 -4.17
N VAL A 188 1.23 33.13 -3.40
CA VAL A 188 0.70 33.92 -2.30
C VAL A 188 1.79 34.26 -1.28
N SER A 189 1.96 35.55 -1.05
CA SER A 189 2.77 36.13 0.03
C SER A 189 1.93 36.16 1.30
N CYS A 190 2.33 35.41 2.33
CA CYS A 190 1.78 35.52 3.68
C CYS A 190 2.86 36.01 4.64
N THR A 191 2.41 36.94 5.47
CA THR A 191 3.13 37.98 6.18
C THR A 191 3.78 37.52 7.48
N LYS A 192 4.99 38.05 7.70
CA LYS A 192 5.57 38.58 8.95
C LYS A 192 5.36 37.80 10.24
N ASP A 193 6.48 37.25 10.69
CA ASP A 193 6.80 36.75 12.01
C ASP A 193 6.56 37.80 13.10
N GLU A 194 5.59 37.57 13.98
CA GLU A 194 5.58 38.15 15.32
C GLU A 194 5.91 37.04 16.33
N ALA A 195 7.13 37.12 16.86
CA ALA A 195 7.65 36.26 17.91
C ALA A 195 6.93 36.55 19.23
N GLY A 196 5.89 35.76 19.52
CA GLY A 196 5.23 35.72 20.81
C GLY A 196 5.25 34.30 21.38
N GLU A 197 6.31 33.95 22.11
CA GLU A 197 6.37 32.73 22.94
C GLU A 197 5.29 32.82 24.04
N LYS A 198 4.11 32.28 23.75
CA LYS A 198 3.13 31.92 24.77
C LYS A 198 3.14 30.41 24.88
N ASN A 199 3.76 29.90 25.95
CA ASN A 199 3.67 28.51 26.39
C ASN A 199 2.22 28.22 26.83
N GLY A 200 1.32 28.04 25.85
CA GLY A 200 -0.03 27.56 26.07
C GLY A 200 -0.03 26.08 26.47
N PRO A 201 -1.08 25.60 27.15
CA PRO A 201 -1.27 24.18 27.41
C PRO A 201 -1.20 23.43 26.08
N VAL A 202 -0.33 22.41 26.02
CA VAL A 202 -0.15 21.57 24.85
C VAL A 202 -1.45 20.79 24.66
N ASP A 203 -2.29 21.24 23.75
CA ASP A 203 -3.51 20.52 23.38
C ASP A 203 -3.14 19.10 22.95
N GLU A 204 -3.73 18.13 23.62
CA GLU A 204 -3.52 16.71 23.37
C GLU A 204 -3.96 16.40 21.92
N ILE A 205 -2.99 16.13 21.03
CA ILE A 205 -3.25 15.84 19.62
C ILE A 205 -3.99 14.50 19.55
N VAL A 206 -5.31 14.55 19.48
CA VAL A 206 -6.16 13.38 19.26
C VAL A 206 -5.95 12.90 17.82
N PRO A 207 -5.44 11.67 17.60
CA PRO A 207 -5.21 11.17 16.25
C PRO A 207 -6.55 11.04 15.51
N GLU A 208 -6.64 11.64 14.33
CA GLU A 208 -7.82 11.58 13.49
C GLU A 208 -8.12 10.12 13.09
N LYS A 209 -9.34 9.68 13.40
CA LYS A 209 -9.85 8.35 13.07
C LYS A 209 -10.80 8.44 11.89
N ARG A 210 -10.81 7.41 11.05
CA ARG A 210 -11.73 7.25 9.92
C ARG A 210 -12.59 6.01 10.09
N ALA A 211 -13.82 6.07 9.59
CA ALA A 211 -14.69 4.92 9.47
C ALA A 211 -14.34 4.12 8.21
N VAL A 212 -14.20 2.81 8.34
CA VAL A 212 -14.02 1.87 7.21
C VAL A 212 -15.04 0.75 7.29
N PRO A 213 -15.39 0.10 6.15
CA PRO A 213 -16.32 -1.02 6.14
C PRO A 213 -15.89 -2.15 7.08
N ILE A 214 -16.85 -2.84 7.70
CA ILE A 214 -16.61 -3.94 8.65
C ILE A 214 -16.10 -5.25 8.01
N PHE A 215 -15.77 -5.26 6.72
CA PHE A 215 -15.34 -6.48 6.03
C PHE A 215 -13.88 -6.43 5.62
N CYS A 216 -13.18 -7.56 5.71
CA CYS A 216 -11.86 -7.72 5.16
C CYS A 216 -11.90 -7.81 3.64
N ALA A 217 -11.17 -6.93 2.94
CA ALA A 217 -11.18 -6.91 1.48
C ALA A 217 -10.47 -8.10 0.81
N VAL A 218 -9.86 -9.01 1.58
CA VAL A 218 -9.25 -10.26 1.07
C VAL A 218 -10.16 -11.47 1.30
N CYS A 219 -10.63 -11.71 2.52
CA CYS A 219 -11.47 -12.88 2.82
C CYS A 219 -12.97 -12.60 2.83
N LEU A 220 -13.37 -11.33 2.74
CA LEU A 220 -14.76 -10.84 2.80
C LEU A 220 -15.50 -11.21 4.09
N ALA A 221 -14.80 -11.67 5.13
CA ALA A 221 -15.37 -11.91 6.46
C ALA A 221 -15.51 -10.60 7.23
N LYS A 222 -16.54 -10.54 8.10
CA LYS A 222 -16.72 -9.46 9.07
C LYS A 222 -15.59 -9.48 10.10
N TYR A 223 -15.21 -8.30 10.59
CA TYR A 223 -14.29 -8.19 11.71
C TYR A 223 -14.99 -8.43 13.03
N GLU A 224 -14.30 -9.12 13.94
CA GLU A 224 -14.74 -9.37 15.30
C GLU A 224 -13.89 -8.59 16.31
N ILE A 225 -14.43 -8.45 17.52
CA ILE A 225 -13.66 -7.87 18.64
C ILE A 225 -12.46 -8.77 18.91
N SER A 226 -11.30 -8.17 19.17
CA SER A 226 -10.00 -8.82 19.33
C SER A 226 -9.30 -9.22 18.04
N ASP A 227 -9.93 -9.07 16.87
CA ASP A 227 -9.24 -9.28 15.61
C ASP A 227 -8.10 -8.29 15.43
N ARG A 228 -6.97 -8.79 14.91
CA ARG A 228 -5.86 -7.95 14.48
C ARG A 228 -6.08 -7.52 13.04
N VAL A 229 -6.31 -6.23 12.86
CA VAL A 229 -6.46 -5.60 11.55
C VAL A 229 -5.25 -4.75 11.22
N CYS A 230 -4.96 -4.60 9.94
CA CYS A 230 -3.88 -3.77 9.44
C CYS A 230 -4.34 -2.88 8.27
N TRP A 231 -3.64 -1.77 8.08
CA TRP A 231 -3.83 -0.83 6.99
C TRP A 231 -2.48 -0.43 6.39
N SER A 232 -2.54 0.29 5.26
CA SER A 232 -1.36 0.70 4.51
C SER A 232 -0.60 1.84 5.19
N SER A 233 0.72 1.87 5.00
CA SER A 233 1.57 3.04 5.29
C SER A 233 1.34 4.20 4.31
N ASN A 234 0.64 3.97 3.20
CA ASN A 234 0.31 4.99 2.22
C ASN A 234 -1.01 5.69 2.57
N SER A 235 -0.98 7.02 2.71
CA SER A 235 -2.13 7.89 3.00
C SER A 235 -3.30 7.76 2.01
N GLU A 236 -3.01 7.37 0.76
CA GLU A 236 -4.03 7.24 -0.30
C GLU A 236 -4.78 5.90 -0.27
N CYS A 237 -4.27 4.90 0.47
CA CYS A 237 -4.86 3.58 0.50
C CYS A 237 -5.86 3.45 1.65
N SER A 238 -7.14 3.41 1.32
CA SER A 238 -8.21 3.33 2.31
C SER A 238 -8.56 1.91 2.78
N HIS A 239 -7.95 0.88 2.19
CA HIS A 239 -8.31 -0.52 2.45
C HIS A 239 -7.83 -1.03 3.81
N MET A 240 -8.60 -1.94 4.41
CA MET A 240 -8.29 -2.61 5.68
C MET A 240 -8.36 -4.13 5.49
N PHE A 241 -7.50 -4.84 6.23
CA PHE A 241 -7.37 -6.29 6.14
C PHE A 241 -7.13 -6.91 7.52
N HIS A 242 -7.49 -8.19 7.71
CA HIS A 242 -6.89 -8.97 8.78
C HIS A 242 -5.37 -9.03 8.59
N GLU A 243 -4.61 -8.93 9.68
CA GLU A 243 -3.15 -9.03 9.67
C GLU A 243 -2.69 -10.33 8.99
N ASP A 244 -3.35 -11.44 9.30
CA ASP A 244 -3.06 -12.75 8.71
C ASP A 244 -3.39 -12.84 7.21
N CYS A 245 -4.49 -12.23 6.79
CA CYS A 245 -4.88 -12.20 5.37
C CYS A 245 -3.84 -11.45 4.55
N MET A 246 -3.42 -10.27 5.04
CA MET A 246 -2.43 -9.46 4.34
C MET A 246 -1.03 -10.10 4.36
N LEU A 247 -0.64 -10.72 5.48
CA LEU A 247 0.59 -11.49 5.59
C LEU A 247 0.64 -12.62 4.55
N LYS A 248 -0.40 -13.47 4.50
CA LYS A 248 -0.51 -14.57 3.53
C LYS A 248 -0.41 -14.06 2.10
N TRP A 249 -1.08 -12.96 1.79
CA TRP A 249 -1.04 -12.31 0.48
C TRP A 249 0.38 -11.87 0.10
N LEU A 250 1.06 -11.11 0.97
CA LEU A 250 2.40 -10.59 0.70
C LEU A 250 3.44 -11.71 0.58
N VAL A 251 3.36 -12.75 1.41
CA VAL A 251 4.23 -13.93 1.31
C VAL A 251 4.02 -14.67 -0.01
N ALA A 252 2.75 -14.88 -0.42
CA ALA A 252 2.44 -15.51 -1.70
C ALA A 252 2.96 -14.68 -2.89
N LEU A 253 2.85 -13.35 -2.81
CA LEU A 253 3.43 -12.44 -3.79
C LEU A 253 4.96 -12.57 -3.85
N GLY A 254 5.62 -12.61 -2.68
CA GLY A 254 7.04 -12.84 -2.55
C GLY A 254 7.51 -14.14 -3.17
N ARG A 255 6.80 -15.26 -2.94
CA ARG A 255 7.06 -16.56 -3.59
C ARG A 255 7.03 -16.43 -5.11
N LYS A 256 5.98 -15.81 -5.65
CA LYS A 256 5.80 -15.63 -7.11
C LYS A 256 6.92 -14.81 -7.72
N ARG A 257 7.35 -13.73 -7.05
CA ARG A 257 8.43 -12.85 -7.51
C ARG A 257 9.83 -13.45 -7.33
N SER A 258 9.97 -14.37 -6.38
CA SER A 258 11.26 -14.98 -6.04
C SER A 258 11.64 -16.17 -6.91
N LYS A 259 10.73 -16.70 -7.74
CA LYS A 259 10.97 -17.88 -8.60
C LYS A 259 12.29 -17.83 -9.38
N ARG A 260 12.66 -16.65 -9.89
CA ARG A 260 13.88 -16.44 -10.69
C ARG A 260 14.98 -15.71 -9.91
N LYS A 261 14.81 -15.51 -8.61
CA LYS A 261 15.80 -14.88 -7.75
C LYS A 261 16.67 -15.95 -7.13
N ARG A 262 17.94 -15.60 -6.96
CA ARG A 262 18.88 -16.41 -6.19
C ARG A 262 18.97 -15.84 -4.78
N PHE A 263 19.08 -16.73 -3.81
CA PHE A 263 19.21 -16.36 -2.41
C PHE A 263 20.51 -16.91 -1.84
N PRO A 264 21.27 -16.12 -1.07
CA PRO A 264 22.36 -16.64 -0.27
C PRO A 264 21.83 -17.56 0.85
N GLU A 265 22.74 -18.25 1.53
CA GLU A 265 22.41 -19.09 2.69
C GLU A 265 21.80 -18.28 3.85
N ASN A 266 22.20 -17.00 4.00
CA ASN A 266 21.63 -16.10 4.99
C ASN A 266 21.17 -14.79 4.31
N PRO A 267 19.96 -14.76 3.75
CA PRO A 267 19.47 -13.57 3.05
C PRO A 267 19.10 -12.46 4.02
N SER A 268 19.54 -11.23 3.73
CA SER A 268 19.10 -10.05 4.46
C SER A 268 17.61 -9.77 4.24
N GLU A 269 17.00 -9.01 5.15
CA GLU A 269 15.59 -8.63 5.06
C GLU A 269 15.27 -7.86 3.78
N LYS A 270 16.14 -6.93 3.39
CA LYS A 270 16.03 -6.20 2.12
C LYS A 270 16.05 -7.13 0.92
N LYS A 271 16.91 -8.17 0.90
CA LYS A 271 16.90 -9.17 -0.19
C LYS A 271 15.62 -10.02 -0.15
N LEU A 272 15.14 -10.38 1.04
CA LEU A 272 13.90 -11.14 1.21
C LEU A 272 12.65 -10.38 0.74
N LEU A 273 12.61 -9.07 0.97
CA LEU A 273 11.52 -8.16 0.67
C LEU A 273 11.77 -7.29 -0.58
N ASP A 274 12.72 -7.67 -1.44
CA ASP A 274 12.98 -6.96 -2.69
C ASP A 274 11.89 -7.25 -3.74
N TYR A 275 10.67 -6.85 -3.47
CA TYR A 275 9.55 -6.86 -4.39
C TYR A 275 8.49 -5.86 -3.91
N ASP A 276 7.56 -5.52 -4.79
CA ASP A 276 6.59 -4.48 -4.49
C ASP A 276 5.53 -5.02 -3.52
N LEU A 277 5.56 -4.55 -2.27
CA LEU A 277 4.60 -4.89 -1.23
C LEU A 277 3.34 -4.06 -1.42
N THR A 278 2.55 -4.42 -2.43
CA THR A 278 1.39 -3.64 -2.90
C THR A 278 0.06 -4.16 -2.32
N CYS A 279 -0.87 -3.23 -2.15
CA CYS A 279 -2.24 -3.51 -1.73
C CYS A 279 -2.97 -4.38 -2.77
N PRO A 280 -3.66 -5.47 -2.37
CA PRO A 280 -4.41 -6.31 -3.30
C PRO A 280 -5.51 -5.57 -4.05
N CYS A 281 -6.07 -4.50 -3.46
CA CYS A 281 -7.24 -3.79 -4.00
C CYS A 281 -6.83 -2.65 -4.96
N CYS A 282 -6.01 -1.69 -4.50
CA CYS A 282 -5.63 -0.52 -5.30
C CYS A 282 -4.24 -0.60 -5.93
N ARG A 283 -3.46 -1.64 -5.65
CA ARG A 283 -2.06 -1.82 -6.13
C ARG A 283 -1.08 -0.71 -5.73
N GLN A 284 -1.49 0.24 -4.90
CA GLN A 284 -0.59 1.19 -4.26
C GLN A 284 0.33 0.46 -3.28
N ASP A 285 1.47 1.07 -2.96
CA ASP A 285 2.37 0.56 -1.93
C ASP A 285 1.61 0.40 -0.59
N PHE A 286 1.70 -0.79 -0.02
CA PHE A 286 1.11 -1.13 1.27
C PHE A 286 2.12 -0.94 2.40
N ILE A 287 3.39 -1.28 2.14
CA ILE A 287 4.54 -1.00 2.99
C ILE A 287 5.55 -0.20 2.16
N SER A 288 5.89 0.99 2.61
CA SER A 288 6.82 1.88 1.91
C SER A 288 8.21 1.24 1.84
N ARG A 289 8.83 1.18 0.64
CA ARG A 289 10.18 0.61 0.46
C ARG A 289 11.24 1.32 1.32
N ASN A 290 11.08 2.63 1.53
CA ASN A 290 11.98 3.44 2.35
C ASN A 290 11.97 2.99 3.81
N GLU A 291 10.83 2.57 4.35
CA GLU A 291 10.74 2.12 5.74
C GLU A 291 11.51 0.81 5.98
N ILE A 292 11.63 -0.04 4.96
CA ILE A 292 12.41 -1.28 5.03
C ILE A 292 13.90 -0.96 5.05
N ILE A 293 14.34 -0.03 4.20
CA ILE A 293 15.74 0.39 4.12
C ILE A 293 16.17 1.09 5.42
N GLU A 294 15.36 2.02 5.91
CA GLU A 294 15.66 2.75 7.16
C GLU A 294 15.69 1.82 8.38
N ALA A 295 14.93 0.73 8.39
CA ALA A 295 14.95 -0.23 9.49
C ALA A 295 16.25 -1.03 9.56
N GLU A 296 16.90 -1.32 8.43
CA GLU A 296 18.19 -2.02 8.40
C GLU A 296 19.36 -1.12 8.84
N GLU A 297 19.31 0.17 8.55
CA GLU A 297 20.40 1.12 8.90
C GLU A 297 20.48 1.42 10.41
N ASN A 298 19.42 1.12 11.17
CA ASN A 298 19.34 1.39 12.60
C ASN A 298 19.69 0.18 13.50
N VAL A 299 20.12 -0.94 12.91
CA VAL A 299 20.53 -2.17 13.61
C VAL A 299 22.05 -2.30 13.62
#